data_AF-A0A9E6DYN5-F1
#
_entry.id   AF-A0A9E6DYN5-F1
#
_cell.length_a   1.000
_cell.length_b   1.000
_cell.length_c   1.000
_cell.angle_alpha   90.00
_cell.angle_beta   90.00
_cell.angle_gamma   90.00
#
_symmetry.space_group_name_H-M   'P 1'
#
loop_
_entity.id
_entity.type
_entity.pdbx_description
1 polymer ?
#
loop_
_entity_poly.entity_id
_entity_poly.type
_entity_poly.pdbx_seq_one_letter_code
_entity_poly.pdbx_strand_id
1 'polypeptide(L)' 'MAVLDVYMNGYLVGEFTKSTTGSHLFKYVAQWLDTPSSRPISLSMPLRKQAWPRY' A
#
# COMPACT_ATOMS: atom_id res chain seq x y z
N MET A 1 -0.64 3.78 16.95
CA MET A 1 -0.43 3.38 15.54
C MET A 1 -1.79 3.42 14.88
N ALA A 2 -1.91 4.07 13.72
CA ALA A 2 -3.18 4.17 12.99
C ALA A 2 -3.00 3.57 11.60
N VAL A 3 -3.98 2.79 11.15
CA VAL A 3 -3.99 2.14 9.85
C VAL A 3 -5.17 2.67 9.06
N LEU A 4 -4.95 2.96 7.78
CA LEU A 4 -5.96 3.37 6.82
C LEU A 4 -5.97 2.38 5.66
N ASP A 5 -7.13 1.83 5.37
CA ASP A 5 -7.33 1.00 4.19
C ASP A 5 -7.44 1.88 2.95
N VAL A 6 -6.64 1.54 1.94
CA VAL A 6 -6.61 2.26 0.66
C VAL A 6 -7.36 1.45 -0.38
N TYR A 7 -8.44 2.04 -0.89
CA TYR A 7 -9.27 1.43 -1.93
C TYR A 7 -9.12 2.17 -3.26
N MET A 8 -9.18 1.42 -4.37
CA MET A 8 -9.28 1.97 -5.72
C MET A 8 -10.43 1.28 -6.44
N ASN A 9 -11.43 2.06 -6.85
CA ASN A 9 -12.62 1.57 -7.54
C ASN A 9 -13.31 0.40 -6.81
N GLY A 10 -13.34 0.44 -5.46
CA GLY A 10 -13.94 -0.61 -4.62
C GLY A 10 -13.03 -1.80 -4.30
N TYR A 11 -11.83 -1.88 -4.86
CA TYR A 11 -10.86 -2.93 -4.53
C TYR A 11 -9.91 -2.47 -3.43
N LEU A 12 -9.66 -3.33 -2.44
CA LEU A 12 -8.62 -3.09 -1.44
C LEU A 12 -7.24 -3.20 -2.11
N VAL A 13 -6.52 -2.08 -2.15
CA VAL A 13 -5.22 -1.96 -2.82
C VAL A 13 -4.09 -2.19 -1.83
N GLY A 14 -4.21 -1.64 -0.62
CA GLY A 14 -3.14 -1.62 0.35
C GLY A 14 -3.56 -0.98 1.66
N GLU A 15 -2.62 -0.98 2.60
CA GLU A 15 -2.75 -0.39 3.92
C GLU A 15 -1.72 0.73 4.08
N PHE A 16 -2.18 1.89 4.54
CA PHE A 16 -1.33 3.01 4.92
C PHE A 16 -1.26 3.10 6.44
N THR A 17 -0.07 2.85 6.99
CA THR A 17 0.18 2.85 8.43
C THR A 17 0.95 4.10 8.83
N LYS A 18 0.42 4.82 9.82
CA LYS A 18 1.13 5.88 10.54
C LYS A 18 1.70 5.31 11.84
N SER A 19 3.03 5.22 11.90
CA SER A 19 3.77 4.88 13.11
C SER A 19 3.51 5.91 14.22
N THR A 20 3.65 5.48 15.47
CA THR A 20 3.66 6.38 16.64
C THR A 20 4.81 7.37 16.61
N THR A 21 5.89 7.05 15.89
CA THR A 21 7.06 7.93 15.66
C THR A 21 6.87 8.90 14.49
N GLY A 22 5.70 8.89 13.83
CA GLY A 22 5.40 9.75 12.68
C GLY A 22 5.86 9.20 11.32
N SER A 23 6.58 8.07 11.28
CA SER A 23 6.93 7.41 10.03
C SER A 23 5.68 6.88 9.31
N HIS A 24 5.62 7.08 8.00
CA HIS A 24 4.55 6.59 7.14
C HIS A 24 5.00 5.32 6.42
N LEU A 25 4.20 4.27 6.53
CA LEU A 25 4.40 3.00 5.81
C LEU A 25 3.21 2.77 4.87
N PHE A 26 3.48 2.31 3.67
CA PHE A 26 2.44 1.85 2.75
C PHE A 26 2.76 0.45 2.24
N LYS A 27 1.78 -0.46 2.29
CA LYS A 27 1.96 -1.83 1.82
C LYS A 27 0.79 -2.25 0.92
N TYR A 28 1.10 -2.78 -0.26
CA TYR A 28 0.08 -3.40 -1.10
C TYR A 28 -0.38 -4.74 -0.52
N VAL A 29 -1.68 -5.01 -0.56
CA VAL A 29 -2.21 -6.33 -0.19
C VAL A 29 -1.91 -7.35 -1.28
N ALA A 30 -1.71 -8.61 -0.90
CA ALA A 30 -1.35 -9.68 -1.84
C ALA A 30 -2.38 -9.82 -2.98
N GLN A 31 -3.67 -9.78 -2.64
CA GLN A 31 -4.77 -9.86 -3.61
C GLN A 31 -4.70 -8.79 -4.70
N TRP A 32 -4.29 -7.56 -4.36
CA TRP A 32 -4.11 -6.51 -5.36
C TRP A 32 -2.92 -6.82 -6.25
N LEU A 33 -1.79 -7.24 -5.70
CA LEU A 33 -0.59 -7.58 -6.48
C LEU A 33 -0.83 -8.74 -7.46
N ASP A 34 -1.69 -9.69 -7.10
CA ASP A 34 -2.03 -10.84 -7.94
C ASP A 34 -3.13 -10.53 -8.97
N THR A 35 -3.73 -9.34 -8.92
CA THR A 35 -4.77 -8.92 -9.88
C THR A 35 -4.12 -8.56 -11.23
N PRO A 36 -4.57 -9.15 -12.38
CA PRO A 36 -3.95 -8.93 -13.70
C PRO A 36 -3.92 -7.47 -14.18
N SER A 37 -4.82 -6.63 -13.67
CA SER A 37 -4.91 -5.19 -13.99
C SER A 37 -4.47 -4.29 -12.84
N SER A 38 -3.72 -4.83 -11.88
CA SER A 38 -3.22 -4.06 -10.75
C SER A 38 -2.28 -2.95 -11.21
N ARG A 39 -2.39 -1.80 -10.54
CA ARG A 39 -1.59 -0.61 -10.86
C ARG A 39 -1.06 -0.01 -9.57
N PRO A 40 0.13 0.61 -9.62
CA PRO A 40 0.65 1.31 -8.46
C PRO A 40 -0.21 2.56 -8.18
N ILE A 41 -0.38 2.89 -6.90
CA ILE A 41 -1.09 4.12 -6.48
C ILE A 41 -0.31 5.39 -6.86
N SER A 42 1.01 5.27 -7.03
CA SER A 42 1.91 6.32 -7.50
C SER A 42 3.12 5.70 -8.17
N LEU A 43 3.68 6.36 -9.18
CA LEU A 43 4.96 5.94 -9.80
C LEU A 43 6.13 5.96 -8.81
N SER A 44 6.05 6.77 -7.74
CA SER A 44 7.03 6.77 -6.64
C SER A 44 6.88 5.58 -5.69
N MET A 45 5.79 4.81 -5.78
CA MET A 45 5.49 3.64 -4.97
C MET A 45 5.13 2.46 -5.87
N PRO A 46 6.12 1.86 -6.57
CA PRO A 46 5.86 0.78 -7.52
C PRO A 46 5.25 -0.45 -6.85
N LEU A 47 4.51 -1.25 -7.62
CA LEU A 47 3.91 -2.50 -7.14
C LEU A 47 4.99 -3.43 -6.61
N ARG A 48 4.88 -3.76 -5.32
CA ARG A 48 5.84 -4.63 -4.63
C ARG A 48 5.23 -5.23 -3.39
N LYS A 49 5.75 -6.39 -2.99
CA LYS A 49 5.31 -7.11 -1.78
C LYS A 49 5.76 -6.48 -0.46
N GLN A 50 6.79 -5.62 -0.50
CA GLN A 50 7.34 -4.95 0.68
C GLN A 50 6.74 -3.58 0.94
N ALA A 51 6.66 -3.20 2.21
CA ALA A 51 6.21 -1.87 2.60
C ALA A 51 7.14 -0.77 2.05
N TRP A 52 6.59 0.42 1.84
CA TRP A 52 7.27 1.64 1.42
C TRP A 52 7.25 2.69 2.54
N PRO A 53 8.36 3.41 2.80
CA PRO A 53 9.70 3.21 2.24
C PRO A 53 10.36 1.92 2.76
N ARG A 54 11.37 1.41 2.03
CA ARG A 54 12.18 0.28 2.53
C ARG A 54 13.09 0.87 3.61
N TYR A 55 12.93 0.41 4.85
CA TYR A 55 13.92 0.60 5.91
C TYR A 55 14.83 -0.62 5.94
#